data_AF-A0A6C0FI35-F1
#
_entry.id   AF-A0A6C0FI35-F1
#
_cell.length_a   1.000
_cell.length_b   1.000
_cell.length_c   1.000
_cell.angle_alpha   90.00
_cell.angle_beta   90.00
_cell.angle_gamma   90.00
#
_symmetry.space_group_name_H-M   'P 1'
#
loop_
_entity.id
_entity.type
_entity.pdbx_description
1 polymer ?
#
loop_
_entity_poly.entity_id
_entity_poly.type
_entity_poly.pdbx_seq_one_letter_code
_entity_poly.pdbx_strand_id
1 'polypeptide(L)'
;MDELNNPESRIFKETLNKQQEFIKNRLNKLRSNKYLDNTARIGYTKKEIVGTLNQGMAQNLIQSFFNYKTEECSFCNKKKGENGIRQFERAHCNNYSREDILTMAVDDIYIDAETPLICGVVLRKFIEKHDCCPIYMLCNICHNKYDNCYKQRNDKRPIQSTVQTPTTQR
;
A
#
# COMPACT_ATOMS: atom_id res chain seq x y z
N MET A 1 -9.08 13.60 11.04
CA MET A 1 -8.71 12.39 10.27
C MET A 1 -8.19 12.75 8.90
N ASP A 2 -8.75 13.78 8.28
CA ASP A 2 -8.33 14.31 6.96
C ASP A 2 -6.83 14.56 6.82
N GLU A 3 -6.16 14.94 7.91
CA GLU A 3 -4.70 15.06 7.95
C GLU A 3 -3.98 13.78 7.49
N LEU A 4 -4.49 12.59 7.82
CA LEU A 4 -3.89 11.31 7.41
C LEU A 4 -3.91 11.08 5.88
N ASN A 5 -4.72 11.83 5.14
CA ASN A 5 -4.77 11.80 3.67
C ASN A 5 -4.26 13.09 3.02
N ASN A 6 -3.94 14.12 3.81
CA ASN A 6 -3.46 15.40 3.31
C ASN A 6 -1.93 15.39 3.24
N PRO A 7 -1.32 15.41 2.03
CA PRO A 7 0.12 15.43 1.85
C PRO A 7 0.81 16.62 2.52
N GLU A 8 0.09 17.72 2.72
CA GLU A 8 0.61 18.93 3.36
C GLU A 8 0.61 18.87 4.89
N SER A 9 -0.10 17.90 5.48
CA SER A 9 -0.17 17.80 6.93
C SER A 9 1.15 17.31 7.54
N ARG A 10 1.42 17.75 8.76
CA ARG A 10 2.62 17.35 9.51
C ARG A 10 2.68 15.84 9.72
N ILE A 11 1.56 15.22 10.15
CA ILE A 11 1.50 13.77 10.41
C ILE A 11 1.78 12.93 9.16
N PHE A 12 1.30 13.37 8.00
CA PHE A 12 1.56 12.69 6.73
C PHE A 12 3.04 12.75 6.39
N LYS A 13 3.63 13.96 6.36
CA LYS A 13 5.05 14.18 6.02
C LYS A 13 5.99 13.45 6.98
N GLU A 14 5.77 13.57 8.29
CA GLU A 14 6.62 12.91 9.29
C GLU A 14 6.54 11.38 9.22
N THR A 15 5.35 10.83 9.00
CA THR A 15 5.18 9.37 8.86
C THR A 15 5.87 8.86 7.60
N LEU A 16 5.70 9.57 6.48
CA LEU A 16 6.31 9.19 5.21
C LEU A 16 7.84 9.21 5.27
N ASN A 17 8.43 10.27 5.83
CA ASN A 17 9.88 10.39 5.96
C ASN A 17 10.47 9.25 6.80
N LYS A 18 9.86 8.95 7.96
CA LYS A 18 10.27 7.81 8.81
C LYS A 18 10.12 6.48 8.08
N GLN A 19 9.03 6.31 7.32
CA GLN A 19 8.78 5.12 6.53
C GLN A 19 9.81 4.92 5.42
N GLN A 20 10.20 5.99 4.71
CA GLN A 20 11.22 5.96 3.66
C GLN A 20 12.58 5.51 4.23
N GLU A 21 12.99 6.10 5.36
CA GLU A 21 14.21 5.68 6.07
C GLU A 21 14.13 4.21 6.50
N PHE A 22 12.99 3.79 7.05
CA PHE A 22 12.76 2.40 7.45
C PHE A 22 12.86 1.44 6.27
N ILE A 23 12.21 1.74 5.14
CA ILE A 23 12.24 0.92 3.92
C ILE A 23 13.68 0.75 3.44
N LYS A 24 14.41 1.86 3.27
CA LYS A 24 15.81 1.86 2.83
C LYS A 24 16.68 1.02 3.76
N ASN A 25 16.61 1.28 5.07
CA ASN A 25 17.42 0.58 6.06
C ASN A 25 17.08 -0.91 6.14
N ARG A 26 15.80 -1.26 6.07
CA ARG A 26 15.35 -2.65 6.17
C ARG A 26 15.69 -3.44 4.92
N LEU A 27 15.46 -2.91 3.72
CA LEU A 27 15.84 -3.57 2.47
C LEU A 27 17.34 -3.87 2.39
N ASN A 28 18.19 -2.98 2.93
CA ASN A 28 19.64 -3.16 2.98
C ASN A 28 20.10 -4.21 4.00
N LYS A 29 19.36 -4.39 5.10
CA LYS A 29 19.72 -5.31 6.19
C LYS A 29 19.05 -6.68 6.06
N LEU A 30 17.99 -6.78 5.28
CA LEU A 30 17.22 -8.00 5.11
C LEU A 30 18.06 -9.02 4.33
N ARG A 31 18.57 -10.03 5.03
CA ARG A 31 19.43 -11.07 4.45
C ARG A 31 18.67 -12.06 3.58
N SER A 32 17.45 -12.40 3.97
CA SER A 32 16.55 -13.25 3.20
C SER A 32 15.09 -12.95 3.54
N ASN A 33 14.24 -12.99 2.52
CA ASN A 33 12.80 -12.90 2.64
C ASN A 33 12.17 -13.71 1.52
N LYS A 34 11.37 -14.72 1.88
CA LYS A 34 10.76 -15.67 0.93
C LYS A 34 9.99 -15.02 -0.23
N TYR A 35 9.49 -13.80 -0.06
CA TYR A 35 8.80 -13.06 -1.11
C TYR A 35 9.77 -12.27 -1.99
N LEU A 36 10.76 -11.59 -1.40
CA LEU A 36 11.74 -10.79 -2.15
C LEU A 36 12.79 -11.65 -2.86
N ASP A 37 13.06 -12.85 -2.35
CA ASP A 37 13.98 -13.83 -2.93
C ASP A 37 13.27 -14.74 -3.95
N ASN A 38 11.98 -14.49 -4.23
CA ASN A 38 11.20 -15.31 -5.15
C ASN A 38 11.67 -15.10 -6.60
N THR A 39 12.32 -16.12 -7.16
CA THR A 39 12.86 -16.11 -8.53
C THR A 39 11.85 -16.53 -9.60
N ALA A 40 10.59 -16.81 -9.24
CA ALA A 40 9.56 -17.19 -10.19
C ALA A 40 9.34 -16.10 -11.23
N ARG A 41 9.23 -16.51 -12.49
CA ARG A 41 8.87 -15.64 -13.62
C ARG A 41 7.35 -15.46 -13.64
N ILE A 42 6.88 -14.23 -13.83
CA ILE A 42 5.47 -13.90 -13.70
C ILE A 42 4.96 -13.02 -14.84
N GLY A 43 3.83 -13.46 -15.39
CA GLY A 43 3.01 -12.73 -16.36
C GLY A 43 3.72 -12.32 -17.65
N TYR A 44 2.92 -11.88 -18.61
CA TYR A 44 3.41 -11.25 -19.82
C TYR A 44 2.88 -9.83 -19.92
N THR A 45 1.67 -9.57 -19.43
CA THR A 45 1.11 -8.21 -19.38
C THR A 45 1.16 -7.59 -17.99
N LYS A 46 1.23 -6.26 -17.91
CA LYS A 46 1.16 -5.52 -16.64
C LYS A 46 -0.04 -5.92 -15.79
N LYS A 47 -1.21 -6.07 -16.42
CA LYS A 47 -2.47 -6.44 -15.75
C LYS A 47 -2.40 -7.83 -15.11
N GLU A 48 -1.83 -8.81 -15.80
CA GLU A 48 -1.67 -10.16 -15.25
C GLU A 48 -0.70 -10.18 -14.07
N ILE A 49 0.41 -9.45 -14.18
CA ILE A 49 1.43 -9.33 -13.12
C ILE A 49 0.79 -8.71 -11.87
N VAL A 50 0.10 -7.58 -12.03
CA VAL A 50 -0.61 -6.89 -10.95
C VAL A 50 -1.68 -7.80 -10.35
N GLY A 51 -2.54 -8.40 -11.16
CA GLY A 51 -3.63 -9.27 -10.71
C GLY A 51 -3.12 -10.48 -9.90
N THR A 52 -2.03 -11.09 -10.35
CA THR A 52 -1.44 -12.26 -9.69
C THR A 52 -0.78 -11.90 -8.36
N LEU A 53 -0.09 -10.76 -8.28
CA LEU A 53 0.67 -10.38 -7.07
C LEU A 53 -0.17 -9.63 -6.04
N ASN A 54 -1.22 -8.91 -6.46
CA ASN A 54 -2.03 -8.07 -5.59
C ASN A 54 -2.64 -8.85 -4.42
N GLN A 55 -2.97 -10.12 -4.62
CA GLN A 55 -3.52 -10.99 -3.58
C GLN A 55 -2.45 -11.92 -3.01
N GLY A 56 -2.55 -12.24 -1.72
CA GLY A 56 -1.65 -13.19 -1.05
C GLY A 56 -0.21 -12.68 -0.91
N MET A 57 0.55 -12.59 -2.01
CA MET A 57 1.96 -12.20 -1.99
C MET A 57 2.17 -10.77 -1.52
N ALA A 58 1.60 -9.77 -2.22
CA ALA A 58 1.77 -8.37 -1.84
C ALA A 58 1.20 -8.08 -0.43
N GLN A 59 0.03 -8.64 -0.12
CA GLN A 59 -0.60 -8.49 1.20
C GLN A 59 0.26 -9.06 2.34
N ASN A 60 0.75 -10.29 2.19
CA ASN A 60 1.58 -10.91 3.21
C ASN A 60 2.97 -10.28 3.30
N LEU A 61 3.49 -9.76 2.18
CA LEU A 61 4.73 -9.02 2.17
C LEU A 61 4.59 -7.71 2.95
N ILE A 62 3.56 -6.89 2.71
CA ILE A 62 3.30 -5.68 3.52
C ILE A 62 3.22 -6.06 5.01
N GLN A 63 2.42 -7.09 5.32
CA GLN A 63 2.19 -7.51 6.70
C GLN A 63 3.49 -7.92 7.40
N SER A 64 4.37 -8.66 6.72
CA SER A 64 5.64 -9.14 7.29
C SER A 64 6.74 -8.08 7.26
N PHE A 65 6.77 -7.21 6.25
CA PHE A 65 7.77 -6.16 6.07
C PHE A 65 7.53 -4.99 7.02
N PHE A 66 6.30 -4.50 7.14
CA PHE A 66 5.92 -3.41 8.06
C PHE A 66 5.47 -3.94 9.43
N ASN A 67 6.07 -5.04 9.89
CA ASN A 67 5.80 -5.63 11.19
C ASN A 67 6.65 -5.00 12.30
N TYR A 68 6.42 -3.73 12.60
CA TYR A 68 7.03 -3.08 13.77
C TYR A 68 5.99 -2.93 14.89
N LYS A 69 6.45 -3.06 16.14
CA LYS A 69 5.61 -2.90 17.32
C LYS A 69 5.62 -1.43 17.75
N THR A 70 4.47 -0.92 18.17
CA THR A 70 4.33 0.40 18.77
C THR A 70 3.31 0.34 19.90
N GLU A 71 3.48 1.23 20.87
CA GLU A 71 2.52 1.47 21.95
C GLU A 71 1.75 2.80 21.73
N GLU A 72 2.04 3.47 20.61
CA GLU A 72 1.53 4.80 20.30
C GLU A 72 0.68 4.78 19.04
N CYS A 73 -0.45 5.51 19.08
CA CYS A 73 -1.28 5.73 17.89
C CYS A 73 -0.79 6.99 17.21
N SER A 74 -0.53 6.89 15.91
CA SER A 74 -0.03 8.00 15.09
C SER A 74 -0.92 9.24 15.18
N PHE A 75 -2.23 9.10 15.40
CA PHE A 75 -3.17 10.23 15.35
C PHE A 75 -3.51 10.85 16.72
N CYS A 76 -3.74 10.06 17.76
CA CYS A 76 -4.34 10.55 19.02
C CYS A 76 -3.46 10.38 20.26
N ASN A 77 -2.17 10.12 20.08
CA ASN A 77 -1.13 10.26 21.11
C ASN A 77 -1.54 9.77 22.51
N LYS A 78 -1.94 8.48 22.61
CA LYS A 78 -2.15 7.73 23.88
C LYS A 78 -3.48 7.87 24.64
N LYS A 79 -4.58 8.41 24.08
CA LYS A 79 -5.90 8.30 24.75
C LYS A 79 -6.35 6.82 24.87
N LYS A 80 -6.31 6.23 26.08
CA LYS A 80 -6.76 4.85 26.32
C LYS A 80 -8.23 4.68 25.89
N GLY A 81 -8.59 3.52 25.35
CA GLY A 81 -9.99 3.17 25.07
C GLY A 81 -10.75 2.93 26.38
N GLU A 82 -12.08 2.80 26.31
CA GLU A 82 -12.98 2.70 27.47
C GLU A 82 -12.64 1.51 28.41
N ASN A 83 -12.12 0.41 27.87
CA ASN A 83 -11.71 -0.77 28.65
C ASN A 83 -10.22 -0.77 29.07
N GLY A 84 -9.51 0.35 28.88
CA GLY A 84 -8.07 0.46 29.14
C GLY A 84 -7.17 -0.31 28.15
N ILE A 85 -7.73 -1.18 27.31
CA ILE A 85 -7.05 -1.96 26.27
C ILE A 85 -7.04 -1.17 24.95
N ARG A 86 -5.90 -1.21 24.24
CA ARG A 86 -5.75 -0.60 22.92
C ARG A 86 -5.10 -1.58 21.95
N GLN A 87 -5.89 -2.07 21.00
CA GLN A 87 -5.37 -2.83 19.86
C GLN A 87 -4.91 -1.85 18.78
N PHE A 88 -3.73 -2.12 18.21
CA PHE A 88 -3.12 -1.31 17.17
C PHE A 88 -3.15 -2.05 15.85
N GLU A 89 -3.60 -1.36 14.82
CA GLU A 89 -3.74 -1.90 13.48
C GLU A 89 -3.09 -0.96 12.47
N ARG A 90 -2.57 -1.55 11.39
CA ARG A 90 -2.00 -0.80 10.27
C ARG A 90 -3.12 -0.23 9.42
N ALA A 91 -2.99 1.04 9.05
CA ALA A 91 -3.86 1.70 8.08
C ALA A 91 -3.00 2.31 6.98
N HIS A 92 -3.25 1.95 5.73
CA HIS A 92 -2.64 2.64 4.59
C HIS A 92 -3.31 4.00 4.40
N CYS A 93 -2.56 4.95 3.88
CA CYS A 93 -3.15 6.17 3.34
C CYS A 93 -4.23 5.80 2.30
N ASN A 94 -5.35 6.53 2.25
CA ASN A 94 -6.46 6.21 1.36
C ASN A 94 -6.27 6.81 -0.05
N ASN A 95 -5.12 7.45 -0.29
CA ASN A 95 -4.78 8.05 -1.58
C ASN A 95 -4.38 7.00 -2.62
N TYR A 96 -3.94 5.82 -2.17
CA TYR A 96 -3.50 4.73 -3.04
C TYR A 96 -4.05 3.41 -2.54
N SER A 97 -4.63 2.62 -3.44
CA SER A 97 -4.86 1.21 -3.20
C SER A 97 -3.56 0.43 -3.32
N ARG A 98 -3.55 -0.80 -2.80
CA ARG A 98 -2.43 -1.72 -3.00
C ARG A 98 -2.17 -1.99 -4.48
N GLU A 99 -3.24 -2.08 -5.28
CA GLU A 99 -3.17 -2.30 -6.71
C GLU A 99 -2.51 -1.11 -7.43
N ASP A 100 -2.79 0.12 -6.99
CA ASP A 100 -2.15 1.33 -7.53
C ASP A 100 -0.63 1.30 -7.30
N ILE A 101 -0.20 1.02 -6.07
CA ILE A 101 1.23 0.95 -5.72
C ILE A 101 1.94 -0.18 -6.49
N LEU A 102 1.26 -1.32 -6.67
CA LEU A 102 1.79 -2.44 -7.43
C LEU A 102 1.88 -2.13 -8.93
N THR A 103 0.91 -1.41 -9.48
CA THR A 103 0.93 -0.92 -10.87
C THR A 103 2.10 0.03 -11.06
N MET A 104 2.32 1.00 -10.16
CA MET A 104 3.49 1.89 -10.18
C MET A 104 4.80 1.12 -10.14
N ALA A 105 4.88 0.03 -9.38
CA ALA A 105 6.07 -0.80 -9.30
C ALA A 105 6.34 -1.58 -10.60
N VAL A 106 5.28 -2.09 -11.25
CA VAL A 106 5.38 -2.78 -12.54
C VAL A 106 5.73 -1.80 -13.65
N ASP A 107 5.12 -0.62 -13.68
CA ASP A 107 5.37 0.41 -14.71
C ASP A 107 6.85 0.83 -14.78
N ASP A 108 7.55 0.87 -13.64
CA ASP A 108 8.97 1.24 -13.54
C ASP A 108 9.93 0.22 -14.18
N ILE A 109 9.55 -1.05 -14.25
CA ILE A 109 10.46 -2.15 -14.64
C ILE A 109 9.95 -2.98 -15.81
N TYR A 110 8.72 -2.77 -16.24
CA TYR A 110 8.14 -3.46 -17.37
C TYR A 110 8.76 -2.98 -18.68
N ILE A 111 9.13 -3.93 -19.53
CA ILE A 111 9.75 -3.65 -20.83
C ILE A 111 8.71 -3.81 -21.93
N ASP A 112 8.24 -5.03 -22.13
CA ASP A 112 7.30 -5.43 -23.17
C ASP A 112 6.48 -6.65 -22.76
N ALA A 113 5.57 -7.08 -23.63
CA ALA A 113 4.67 -8.22 -23.37
C ALA A 113 5.31 -9.59 -23.64
N GLU A 114 6.61 -9.66 -23.93
CA GLU A 114 7.33 -10.90 -24.24
C GLU A 114 8.39 -11.21 -23.19
N THR A 115 8.75 -10.21 -22.38
CA THR A 115 9.78 -10.32 -21.34
C THR A 115 9.15 -10.55 -19.97
N PRO A 116 9.19 -11.79 -19.43
CA PRO A 116 8.63 -12.06 -18.12
C PRO A 116 9.46 -11.40 -17.02
N LEU A 117 8.79 -10.86 -16.01
CA LEU A 117 9.45 -10.26 -14.84
C LEU A 117 9.72 -11.31 -13.76
N ILE A 118 10.69 -11.03 -12.89
CA ILE A 118 10.95 -11.84 -11.69
C ILE A 118 10.09 -11.33 -10.54
N CYS A 119 9.31 -12.22 -9.92
CA CYS A 119 8.38 -11.90 -8.84
C CYS A 119 9.02 -11.10 -7.70
N GLY A 120 10.17 -11.56 -7.19
CA GLY A 120 10.90 -10.88 -6.10
C GLY A 120 11.38 -9.48 -6.47
N VAL A 121 11.69 -9.23 -7.76
CA VAL A 121 12.06 -7.89 -8.26
C VAL A 121 10.86 -6.96 -8.25
N VAL A 122 9.70 -7.41 -8.76
CA VAL A 122 8.45 -6.65 -8.72
C VAL A 122 8.06 -6.34 -7.27
N LEU A 123 8.13 -7.33 -6.38
CA LEU A 123 7.77 -7.19 -4.98
C LEU A 123 8.75 -6.29 -4.19
N ARG A 124 10.02 -6.25 -4.57
CA ARG A 124 11.00 -5.28 -4.03
C ARG A 124 10.62 -3.86 -4.46
N LYS A 125 10.37 -3.64 -5.76
CA LYS A 125 9.92 -2.35 -6.28
C LYS A 125 8.61 -1.90 -5.65
N PHE A 126 7.69 -2.82 -5.42
CA PHE A 126 6.45 -2.58 -4.71
C PHE A 126 6.69 -2.04 -3.29
N ILE A 127 7.63 -2.62 -2.53
CA ILE A 127 8.01 -2.08 -1.20
C ILE A 127 8.65 -0.69 -1.32
N GLU A 128 9.52 -0.47 -2.31
CA GLU A 128 10.14 0.84 -2.55
C GLU A 128 9.08 1.92 -2.84
N LYS A 129 8.06 1.60 -3.64
CA LYS A 129 6.94 2.52 -3.98
C LYS A 129 6.00 2.85 -2.81
N HIS A 130 6.17 2.22 -1.64
CA HIS A 130 5.50 2.72 -0.44
C HIS A 130 6.12 4.03 0.07
N ASP A 131 7.15 4.57 -0.58
CA ASP A 131 7.68 5.92 -0.32
C ASP A 131 6.68 7.07 -0.59
N CYS A 132 5.53 6.81 -1.21
CA CYS A 132 4.47 7.79 -1.49
C CYS A 132 3.19 7.60 -0.67
N CYS A 133 3.01 6.47 0.03
CA CYS A 133 1.81 6.18 0.82
C CYS A 133 2.14 5.82 2.27
N PRO A 134 1.94 6.75 3.22
CA PRO A 134 2.15 6.48 4.63
C PRO A 134 1.34 5.27 5.12
N ILE A 135 1.98 4.42 5.93
CA ILE A 135 1.32 3.39 6.71
C ILE A 135 1.32 3.83 8.17
N TYR A 136 0.13 4.08 8.68
CA TYR A 136 -0.08 4.50 10.06
C TYR A 136 -0.28 3.31 10.99
N MET A 137 0.13 3.47 12.25
CA MET A 137 -0.29 2.60 13.33
C MET A 137 -1.40 3.31 14.11
N LEU A 138 -2.63 2.88 13.89
CA LEU A 138 -3.80 3.48 14.52
C LEU A 138 -4.35 2.54 15.59
N CYS A 139 -4.87 3.10 16.69
CA CYS A 139 -5.71 2.32 17.58
C CYS A 139 -7.01 1.97 16.87
N ASN A 140 -7.64 0.85 17.23
CA ASN A 140 -8.94 0.42 16.69
C ASN A 140 -10.00 1.54 16.59
N ILE A 141 -10.10 2.45 17.58
CA ILE A 141 -11.03 3.60 17.51
C ILE A 141 -10.70 4.56 16.35
N CYS A 142 -9.42 4.92 16.19
CA CYS A 142 -8.98 5.80 15.11
C CYS A 142 -9.04 5.09 13.78
N HIS A 143 -8.68 3.81 13.74
CA HIS A 143 -8.73 2.98 12.54
C HIS A 143 -10.16 2.87 12.01
N ASN A 144 -11.12 2.50 12.86
CA ASN A 144 -12.54 2.46 12.47
C ASN A 144 -13.07 3.81 11.97
N LYS A 145 -12.70 4.92 12.62
CA LYS A 145 -13.08 6.27 12.14
C LYS A 145 -12.48 6.56 10.78
N TYR A 146 -11.22 6.19 10.58
CA TYR A 146 -10.49 6.40 9.34
C TYR A 146 -11.13 5.65 8.17
N ASP A 147 -11.41 4.36 8.36
CA ASP A 147 -12.04 3.50 7.36
C ASP A 147 -13.46 3.98 7.00
N ASN A 148 -14.23 4.44 7.99
CA ASN A 148 -15.60 4.91 7.76
C ASN A 148 -15.65 6.28 7.07
N CYS A 149 -14.70 7.19 7.35
CA CYS A 149 -14.57 8.44 6.61
C CYS A 149 -14.24 8.21 5.13
N TYR A 150 -13.55 7.11 4.80
CA TYR A 150 -13.23 6.74 3.41
C TYR A 150 -14.46 6.23 2.65
N LYS A 151 -15.23 5.32 3.25
CA LYS A 151 -16.44 4.76 2.62
C LYS A 151 -17.43 5.85 2.21
N GLN A 152 -17.67 6.80 3.11
CA GLN A 152 -18.55 7.95 2.83
C GLN A 152 -18.08 8.87 1.70
N ARG A 153 -16.78 8.89 1.38
CA ARG A 153 -16.22 9.65 0.24
C ARG A 153 -16.32 8.86 -1.06
N ASN A 154 -16.14 7.54 -1.00
CA ASN A 154 -16.23 6.67 -2.17
C ASN A 154 -17.67 6.50 -2.67
N ASP A 155 -18.64 6.47 -1.78
CA ASP A 155 -20.06 6.44 -2.14
C ASP A 155 -20.53 7.76 -2.80
N LYS A 156 -19.72 8.82 -2.74
CA LYS A 156 -19.97 10.12 -3.39
C LYS A 156 -19.13 10.38 -4.63
N ARG A 157 -18.25 9.45 -5.05
CA ARG A 157 -17.54 9.60 -6.33
C ARG A 157 -18.55 9.36 -7.46
N PRO A 158 -18.74 10.30 -8.41
CA PRO A 158 -19.54 10.00 -9.59
C PRO A 158 -18.90 8.82 -10.32
N ILE A 159 -19.73 7.83 -10.67
CA ILE A 159 -19.35 6.72 -11.53
C ILE A 159 -18.80 7.36 -12.81
N GLN A 160 -17.49 7.29 -13.04
CA GLN A 160 -16.93 7.65 -14.33
C GLN A 160 -17.53 6.69 -15.34
N SER A 161 -18.38 7.22 -16.23
CA SER A 161 -19.04 6.46 -17.28
C SER A 161 -17.98 5.74 -18.09
N THR A 162 -18.09 4.42 -18.17
CA THR A 162 -17.38 3.60 -19.13
C THR A 162 -17.62 4.19 -20.52
N VAL A 163 -16.54 4.62 -21.17
CA VAL A 163 -16.54 5.07 -22.56
C VAL A 163 -17.09 3.93 -23.41
N GLN A 164 -18.25 4.16 -24.03
CA GLN A 164 -18.81 3.28 -25.04
C GLN A 164 -17.86 3.27 -26.23
N THR A 165 -17.33 2.10 -26.56
CA THR A 165 -16.62 1.87 -27.82
C THR A 165 -17.61 1.98 -29.00
N PRO A 166 -17.27 2.67 -30.10
CA PRO A 166 -18.12 2.71 -31.28
C PRO A 166 -18.08 1.35 -31.98
N THR A 167 -19.25 0.75 -32.17
CA THR A 167 -19.43 -0.43 -33.01
C THR A 167 -19.20 -0.04 -34.47
N THR A 168 -18.10 -0.49 -35.06
CA THR A 168 -17.88 -0.41 -36.50
C THR A 168 -18.81 -1.41 -37.20
N GLN A 169 -19.86 -0.90 -37.86
CA GLN A 169 -20.61 -1.68 -38.85
C GLN A 169 -19.80 -1.75 -40.16
N ARG A 170 -19.65 -2.96 -40.70
CA ARG A 170 -19.41 -3.23 -42.12
C ARG A 170 -20.41 -4.29 -42.55
#